data_AF-A0A0C9U3U3-F1
#
_entry.id   AF-A0A0C9U3U3-F1
#
_cell.length_a   1.000
_cell.length_b   1.000
_cell.length_c   1.000
_cell.angle_alpha   90.00
_cell.angle_beta   90.00
_cell.angle_gamma   90.00
#
_symmetry.space_group_name_H-M   'P 1'
#
loop_
_entity.id
_entity.type
_entity.pdbx_description
1 polymer ?
#
loop_
_entity_poly.entity_id
_entity_poly.type
_entity_poly.pdbx_seq_one_letter_code
_entity_poly.pdbx_strand_id
1 'polypeptide(L)'
;KATSTFCYRVVVISLEQVMKPDGEFEKLLKNPLFALWIISIVIDEAHCLTDWGEFRPEYRELGRLCYVLPSNVPLLVTSATLTKSTIGDMTCLLHMHADKMVVVRRSSDRPNIKIGVKKIKYALNSFADLAFLIPAGFKLGNPPPPKFLIFFNNIADSISAACFIR
;
A
#
# COMPACT_ATOMS: atom_id res chain seq x y z
N LYS A 1 -15.18 -6.78 21.57
CA LYS A 1 -16.47 -7.49 21.46
C LYS A 1 -16.64 -8.25 20.15
N ALA A 2 -16.36 -7.66 18.98
CA ALA A 2 -16.49 -8.36 17.69
C ALA A 2 -15.38 -9.41 17.44
N THR A 3 -14.15 -9.13 17.85
CA THR A 3 -12.99 -10.03 17.65
C THR A 3 -12.93 -11.20 18.63
N SER A 4 -13.61 -11.10 19.78
CA SER A 4 -13.65 -12.14 20.82
C SER A 4 -14.63 -13.28 20.53
N THR A 5 -15.51 -13.13 19.53
CA THR A 5 -16.46 -14.17 19.13
C THR A 5 -15.92 -15.07 18.01
N PHE A 6 -14.68 -14.87 17.56
CA PHE A 6 -14.04 -15.62 16.47
C PHE A 6 -14.85 -15.64 15.16
N CYS A 7 -15.72 -14.66 14.94
CA CYS A 7 -16.57 -14.55 13.75
C CYS A 7 -15.84 -14.02 12.51
N TYR A 8 -14.62 -13.50 12.65
CA TYR A 8 -13.87 -12.81 11.61
C TYR A 8 -12.64 -13.61 11.20
N ARG A 9 -12.41 -13.73 9.89
CA ARG A 9 -11.24 -14.40 9.31
C ARG A 9 -10.07 -13.45 9.04
N VAL A 10 -10.37 -12.18 8.85
CA VAL A 10 -9.38 -11.13 8.57
C VAL A 10 -9.71 -9.94 9.47
N VAL A 11 -8.70 -9.43 10.15
CA VAL A 11 -8.77 -8.22 10.96
C VAL A 11 -7.77 -7.23 10.39
N VAL A 12 -8.27 -6.11 9.86
CA VAL A 12 -7.44 -5.01 9.38
C VAL A 12 -7.41 -3.94 10.47
N ILE A 13 -6.22 -3.51 10.84
CA ILE A 13 -6.00 -2.60 11.96
C ILE A 13 -4.79 -1.71 11.64
N SER A 14 -4.84 -0.44 12.08
CA SER A 14 -3.72 0.47 11.91
C SER A 14 -2.64 0.23 12.96
N LEU A 15 -1.40 0.62 12.67
CA LEU A 15 -0.27 0.49 13.60
C LEU A 15 -0.52 1.22 14.92
N GLU A 16 -1.13 2.40 14.87
CA GLU A 16 -1.43 3.21 16.05
C GLU A 16 -2.43 2.49 16.98
N GLN A 17 -3.36 1.72 16.42
CA GLN A 17 -4.32 0.94 17.21
C GLN A 17 -3.70 -0.32 17.81
N VAL A 18 -2.79 -0.98 17.09
CA VAL A 18 -2.05 -2.16 17.58
C VAL A 18 -1.07 -1.76 18.69
N MET A 19 -0.40 -0.62 18.52
CA MET A 19 0.69 -0.16 19.41
C MET A 19 0.21 0.66 20.60
N LYS A 20 -1.09 0.98 20.69
CA LYS A 20 -1.63 1.75 21.81
C LYS A 20 -1.39 1.00 23.13
N PRO A 21 -0.57 1.54 24.06
CA PRO A 21 -0.34 0.89 25.36
C PRO A 21 -1.66 0.70 26.11
N ASP A 22 -1.85 -0.48 26.71
CA ASP A 22 -3.07 -0.87 27.40
C ASP A 22 -4.34 -0.81 26.53
N GLY A 23 -4.13 -0.80 25.21
CA GLY A 23 -5.18 -0.82 24.21
C GLY A 23 -5.94 -2.15 24.20
N GLU A 24 -7.19 -2.10 23.73
CA GLU A 24 -8.04 -3.29 23.63
C GLU A 24 -7.44 -4.38 22.74
N PHE A 25 -6.64 -3.98 21.74
CA PHE A 25 -5.99 -4.94 20.84
C PHE A 25 -4.78 -5.62 21.49
N GLU A 26 -3.99 -4.88 22.28
CA GLU A 26 -2.89 -5.48 23.04
C GLU A 26 -3.42 -6.53 24.04
N LYS A 27 -4.52 -6.22 24.74
CA LYS A 27 -5.21 -7.18 25.63
C LYS A 27 -5.70 -8.42 24.88
N LEU A 28 -6.19 -8.22 23.65
CA LEU A 28 -6.67 -9.31 22.80
C LEU A 28 -5.52 -10.21 22.33
N LEU A 29 -4.38 -9.64 21.91
CA LEU A 29 -3.20 -10.40 21.52
C LEU A 29 -2.63 -11.22 22.69
N LYS A 30 -2.71 -10.68 23.91
CA LYS A 30 -2.32 -11.41 25.14
C LYS A 30 -3.33 -12.50 25.55
N ASN A 31 -4.50 -12.57 24.93
CA ASN A 31 -5.47 -13.65 25.20
C ASN A 31 -5.01 -14.94 24.52
N PRO A 32 -4.72 -16.03 25.26
CA PRO A 32 -4.19 -17.27 24.69
C PRO A 32 -5.12 -17.91 23.66
N LEU A 33 -6.44 -17.86 23.88
CA LEU A 33 -7.41 -18.40 22.93
C LEU A 33 -7.40 -17.60 21.63
N PHE A 34 -7.26 -16.28 21.71
CA PHE A 34 -7.16 -15.46 20.51
C PHE A 34 -5.86 -15.76 19.76
N ALA A 35 -4.73 -15.76 20.47
CA ALA A 35 -3.41 -16.01 19.89
C ALA A 35 -3.30 -17.37 19.20
N LEU A 36 -3.92 -18.42 19.75
CA LEU A 36 -3.98 -19.77 19.15
C LEU A 36 -4.69 -19.81 17.78
N TRP A 37 -5.59 -18.85 17.51
CA TRP A 37 -6.35 -18.78 16.26
C TRP A 37 -5.70 -17.86 15.23
N ILE A 38 -4.61 -17.17 15.59
CA ILE A 38 -3.86 -16.36 14.63
C ILE A 38 -3.05 -17.29 13.74
N ILE A 39 -3.43 -17.37 12.47
CA ILE A 39 -2.74 -18.22 11.48
C ILE A 39 -1.57 -17.51 10.78
N SER A 40 -1.60 -16.17 10.71
CA SER A 40 -0.55 -15.35 10.10
C SER A 40 -0.81 -13.88 10.40
N ILE A 41 0.26 -13.08 10.33
CA ILE A 41 0.18 -11.62 10.36
C ILE A 41 0.80 -11.07 9.09
N VAL A 42 0.13 -10.07 8.51
CA VAL A 42 0.56 -9.41 7.28
C VAL A 42 0.86 -7.95 7.59
N ILE A 43 2.08 -7.53 7.30
CA ILE A 43 2.49 -6.11 7.33
C ILE A 43 2.53 -5.64 5.88
N ASP A 44 1.56 -4.82 5.51
CA ASP A 44 1.50 -4.21 4.19
C ASP A 44 2.20 -2.86 4.15
N GLU A 45 2.67 -2.47 2.96
CA GLU A 45 3.49 -1.29 2.73
C GLU A 45 4.67 -1.17 3.70
N ALA A 46 5.33 -2.30 3.95
CA ALA A 46 6.37 -2.40 4.97
C ALA A 46 7.47 -1.34 4.82
N HIS A 47 7.76 -0.86 3.60
CA HIS A 47 8.77 0.18 3.36
C HIS A 47 8.56 1.44 4.22
N CYS A 48 7.32 1.73 4.62
CA CYS A 48 7.00 2.80 5.57
C CYS A 48 7.67 2.63 6.94
N LEU A 49 8.00 1.40 7.37
CA LEU A 49 8.69 1.15 8.64
C LEU A 49 10.08 1.81 8.71
N THR A 50 10.79 1.83 7.59
CA THR A 50 12.09 2.49 7.48
C THR A 50 11.92 3.94 7.07
N ASP A 51 11.13 4.18 6.03
CA ASP A 51 11.06 5.48 5.35
C ASP A 51 10.29 6.52 6.18
N TRP A 52 9.26 6.06 6.92
CA TRP A 52 8.41 6.91 7.74
C TRP A 52 8.67 6.72 9.23
N GLY A 53 9.58 5.82 9.62
CA GLY A 53 9.90 5.57 11.04
C GLY A 53 10.44 6.81 11.77
N GLU A 54 11.00 7.79 11.06
CA GLU A 54 11.36 9.10 11.62
C GLU A 54 10.15 10.03 11.81
N PHE A 55 9.12 9.88 10.98
CA PHE A 55 7.91 10.70 11.01
C PHE A 55 6.81 10.12 11.90
N ARG A 56 6.74 8.79 12.03
CA ARG A 56 5.81 8.04 12.88
C ARG A 56 6.58 7.05 13.74
N PRO A 57 7.02 7.46 14.94
CA PRO A 57 7.77 6.61 15.86
C PRO A 57 7.09 5.27 16.18
N GLU A 58 5.76 5.19 16.09
CA GLU A 58 4.98 3.96 16.30
C GLU A 58 5.38 2.83 15.34
N TYR A 59 5.92 3.17 14.17
CA TYR A 59 6.41 2.19 13.20
C TYR A 59 7.68 1.48 13.71
N ARG A 60 8.51 2.15 14.51
CA ARG A 60 9.70 1.53 15.14
C ARG A 60 9.33 0.62 16.31
N GLU A 61 8.21 0.91 16.97
CA GLU A 61 7.70 0.08 18.06
C GLU A 61 7.08 -1.24 17.56
N LEU A 62 6.91 -1.42 16.24
CA LEU A 62 6.32 -2.63 15.67
C LEU A 62 7.08 -3.91 16.04
N GLY A 63 8.38 -3.84 16.30
CA GLY A 63 9.16 -4.96 16.84
C GLY A 63 8.57 -5.55 18.12
N ARG A 64 7.89 -4.74 18.95
CA ARG A 64 7.23 -5.18 20.19
C ARG A 64 6.11 -6.18 19.94
N LEU A 65 5.42 -6.06 18.80
CA LEU A 65 4.40 -7.03 18.41
C LEU A 65 4.99 -8.44 18.31
N CYS A 66 6.22 -8.57 17.81
CA CYS A 66 6.88 -9.86 17.66
C CYS A 66 7.19 -10.54 19.01
N TYR A 67 7.26 -9.79 20.12
CA TYR A 67 7.42 -10.37 21.47
C TYR A 67 6.09 -10.83 22.09
N VAL A 68 4.95 -10.29 21.65
CA VAL A 68 3.63 -10.65 22.18
C VAL A 68 3.06 -11.85 21.42
N LEU A 69 3.48 -12.04 20.18
CA LEU A 69 2.97 -13.10 19.32
C LEU A 69 3.60 -14.46 19.64
N PRO A 70 2.83 -15.56 19.49
CA PRO A 70 3.41 -16.90 19.54
C PRO A 70 4.47 -17.07 18.44
N SER A 71 5.58 -17.74 18.79
CA SER A 71 6.73 -17.93 17.90
C SER A 71 6.44 -18.78 16.66
N ASN A 72 5.30 -19.48 16.63
CA ASN A 72 4.84 -20.29 15.50
C ASN A 72 3.95 -19.53 14.50
N VAL A 73 3.60 -18.26 14.75
CA VAL A 73 2.79 -17.46 13.83
C VAL A 73 3.69 -16.88 12.72
N PRO A 74 3.46 -17.22 11.44
CA PRO A 74 4.25 -16.68 10.34
C PRO A 74 3.93 -15.21 10.06
N LEU A 75 4.99 -14.42 9.89
CA LEU A 75 4.92 -13.02 9.50
C LEU A 75 5.16 -12.88 7.98
N LEU A 76 4.19 -12.29 7.29
CA LEU A 76 4.30 -11.93 5.88
C LEU A 76 4.52 -10.41 5.76
N VAL A 77 5.62 -10.02 5.15
CA VAL A 77 5.99 -8.61 4.95
C VAL A 77 5.88 -8.30 3.46
N THR A 78 4.97 -7.39 3.09
CA THR A 78 4.70 -7.02 1.70
C THR A 78 5.04 -5.56 1.44
N SER A 79 5.68 -5.28 0.30
CA SER A 79 5.85 -3.94 -0.24
C SER A 79 6.35 -4.01 -1.69
N ALA A 80 5.97 -3.03 -2.49
CA ALA A 80 6.41 -2.91 -3.89
C ALA A 80 7.84 -2.37 -4.02
N THR A 81 8.35 -1.64 -3.04
CA THR A 81 9.54 -0.78 -3.13
C THR A 81 10.71 -1.22 -2.23
N LEU A 82 10.71 -2.47 -1.74
CA LEU A 82 11.77 -2.96 -0.85
C LEU A 82 13.15 -3.05 -1.53
N THR A 83 14.07 -2.21 -1.05
CA THR A 83 15.50 -2.32 -1.38
C THR A 83 16.17 -3.42 -0.55
N LYS A 84 17.37 -3.85 -0.95
CA LYS A 84 18.13 -4.84 -0.17
C LYS A 84 18.50 -4.32 1.22
N SER A 85 18.82 -3.03 1.36
CA SER A 85 19.11 -2.40 2.65
C SER A 85 17.87 -2.44 3.55
N THR A 86 16.75 -1.99 3.01
CA THR A 86 15.45 -1.97 3.70
C THR A 86 15.05 -3.35 4.23
N ILE A 87 15.32 -4.43 3.49
CA ILE A 87 15.07 -5.80 3.95
C ILE A 87 15.91 -6.13 5.20
N GLY A 88 17.18 -5.74 5.24
CA GLY A 88 18.04 -5.95 6.41
C GLY A 88 17.54 -5.19 7.64
N ASP A 89 17.19 -3.91 7.45
CA ASP A 89 16.63 -3.06 8.50
C ASP A 89 15.33 -3.64 9.07
N MET A 90 14.43 -4.12 8.19
CA MET A 90 13.19 -4.77 8.59
C MET A 90 13.41 -6.08 9.32
N THR A 91 14.36 -6.89 8.86
CA THR A 91 14.69 -8.16 9.50
C THR A 91 15.15 -7.91 10.94
N CYS A 92 15.95 -6.86 11.16
CA CYS A 92 16.37 -6.44 12.49
C CYS A 92 15.20 -5.90 13.32
N LEU A 93 14.41 -4.97 12.76
CA LEU A 93 13.30 -4.30 13.44
C LEU A 93 12.20 -5.27 13.90
N LEU A 94 11.86 -6.23 13.04
CA LEU A 94 10.81 -7.22 13.28
C LEU A 94 11.36 -8.49 13.96
N HIS A 95 12.62 -8.50 14.38
CA HIS A 95 13.28 -9.65 14.99
C HIS A 95 13.11 -10.95 14.19
N MET A 96 13.14 -10.84 12.86
CA MET A 96 12.96 -11.99 11.97
C MET A 96 14.23 -12.83 11.92
N HIS A 97 14.04 -14.14 12.00
CA HIS A 97 15.12 -15.12 11.88
C HIS A 97 15.50 -15.30 10.40
N ALA A 98 16.67 -14.80 10.02
CA ALA A 98 17.16 -14.86 8.63
C ALA A 98 17.26 -16.29 8.08
N ASP A 99 17.54 -17.28 8.93
CA ASP A 99 17.60 -18.71 8.60
C ASP A 99 16.22 -19.32 8.26
N LYS A 100 15.13 -18.66 8.68
CA LYS A 100 13.74 -19.09 8.45
C LYS A 100 12.99 -18.16 7.51
N MET A 101 13.68 -17.19 6.91
CA MET A 101 13.10 -16.19 6.04
C MET A 101 13.16 -16.62 4.58
N VAL A 102 12.06 -16.44 3.86
CA VAL A 102 12.01 -16.60 2.40
C VAL A 102 11.73 -15.24 1.77
N VAL A 103 12.65 -14.77 0.93
CA VAL A 103 12.49 -13.52 0.18
C VAL A 103 12.00 -13.83 -1.23
N VAL A 104 10.79 -13.40 -1.56
CA VAL A 104 10.24 -13.52 -2.92
C VAL A 104 10.23 -12.15 -3.59
N ARG A 105 11.07 -11.97 -4.61
CA ARG A 105 11.12 -10.74 -5.42
C ARG A 105 10.61 -11.02 -6.83
N ARG A 106 9.67 -10.20 -7.30
CA ARG A 106 9.15 -10.27 -8.68
C ARG A 106 9.53 -9.01 -9.44
N SER A 107 9.64 -9.14 -10.76
CA SER A 107 9.87 -8.00 -11.64
C SER A 107 8.66 -7.08 -11.64
N SER A 108 8.91 -5.77 -11.60
CA SER A 108 7.90 -4.75 -11.86
C SER A 108 7.62 -4.57 -13.35
N ASP A 109 8.37 -5.25 -14.23
CA ASP A 109 8.17 -5.18 -15.68
C ASP A 109 6.73 -5.58 -16.07
N ARG A 110 6.23 -4.87 -17.07
CA ARG A 110 4.90 -5.04 -17.64
C ARG A 110 5.07 -5.00 -19.16
N PRO A 111 5.35 -6.13 -19.81
CA PRO A 111 5.62 -6.17 -21.26
C PRO A 111 4.44 -5.68 -22.11
N ASN A 112 3.23 -5.66 -21.52
CA ASN A 112 2.01 -5.11 -22.10
C ASN A 112 1.86 -3.59 -21.96
N ILE A 113 2.81 -2.88 -21.32
CA ILE A 113 2.84 -1.42 -21.21
C ILE A 113 3.90 -0.87 -22.17
N LYS A 114 3.49 0.08 -23.02
CA LYS A 114 4.39 0.84 -23.89
C LYS A 114 4.59 2.23 -23.32
N ILE A 115 5.85 2.62 -23.10
CA ILE A 115 6.22 3.93 -22.58
C ILE A 115 6.55 4.84 -23.76
N GLY A 116 5.95 6.02 -23.80
CA GLY A 116 6.20 7.03 -24.82
C GLY A 116 6.32 8.41 -24.18
N VAL A 117 7.11 9.28 -24.80
CA VAL A 117 7.29 10.67 -24.36
C VAL A 117 6.91 11.59 -25.52
N LYS A 118 6.08 12.59 -25.26
CA LYS A 118 5.65 13.58 -26.26
C LYS A 118 5.92 14.97 -25.71
N LYS A 119 6.55 15.82 -26.53
CA LYS A 119 6.75 17.23 -26.20
C LYS A 119 5.40 17.95 -26.20
N ILE A 120 5.13 18.69 -25.12
CA ILE A 120 3.98 19.60 -25.02
C ILE A 120 4.17 20.73 -26.04
N LYS A 121 3.16 20.98 -26.87
CA LYS A 121 3.21 21.94 -27.97
C LYS A 121 2.44 23.22 -27.67
N TYR A 122 1.40 23.13 -26.86
CA TYR A 122 0.52 24.25 -26.54
C TYR A 122 0.71 24.72 -25.09
N ALA A 123 0.14 25.87 -24.76
CA ALA A 123 0.14 26.35 -23.38
C ALA A 123 -0.58 25.35 -22.46
N LEU A 124 -0.04 25.10 -21.26
CA LEU A 124 -0.55 24.05 -20.36
C LEU A 124 -2.04 24.25 -20.00
N ASN A 125 -2.46 25.50 -19.82
CA ASN A 125 -3.84 25.88 -19.52
C ASN A 125 -4.81 25.71 -20.70
N SER A 126 -4.31 25.46 -21.91
CA SER A 126 -5.16 25.21 -23.09
C SER A 126 -5.63 23.77 -23.19
N PHE A 127 -4.92 22.83 -22.55
CA PHE A 127 -5.18 21.39 -22.61
C PHE A 127 -5.23 20.78 -24.03
N ALA A 128 -4.88 21.54 -25.07
CA ALA A 128 -5.00 21.13 -26.47
C ALA A 128 -4.17 19.89 -26.83
N ASP A 129 -3.05 19.66 -26.12
CA ASP A 129 -2.24 18.44 -26.28
C ASP A 129 -2.96 17.16 -25.84
N LEU A 130 -4.08 17.24 -25.11
CA LEU A 130 -4.92 16.12 -24.68
C LEU A 130 -6.00 15.74 -25.69
N ALA A 131 -6.23 16.55 -26.74
CA ALA A 131 -7.31 16.35 -27.71
C ALA A 131 -7.26 14.97 -28.42
N PHE A 132 -6.08 14.35 -28.51
CA PHE A 132 -5.92 13.01 -29.10
C PHE A 132 -6.61 11.89 -28.30
N LEU A 133 -6.96 12.13 -27.03
CA LEU A 133 -7.61 11.14 -26.17
C LEU A 133 -9.06 10.89 -26.57
N ILE A 134 -9.68 11.87 -27.23
CA ILE A 134 -11.06 11.76 -27.72
C ILE A 134 -11.04 11.48 -29.23
N PRO A 135 -11.73 10.43 -29.70
CA PRO A 135 -11.84 10.15 -31.13
C PRO A 135 -12.40 11.35 -31.89
N ALA A 136 -11.79 11.65 -33.04
CA ALA A 136 -12.29 12.72 -33.91
C ALA A 136 -13.74 12.45 -34.30
N GLY A 137 -14.62 13.44 -34.07
CA GLY A 137 -16.05 13.33 -34.39
C GLY A 137 -16.89 12.55 -33.39
N PHE A 138 -16.39 12.27 -32.18
CA PHE A 138 -17.19 11.71 -31.08
C PHE A 138 -18.44 12.55 -30.81
N LYS A 139 -19.60 11.89 -30.74
CA LYS A 139 -20.91 12.50 -30.43
C LYS A 139 -21.56 11.81 -29.25
N LEU A 140 -22.40 12.56 -28.53
CA LEU A 140 -23.23 12.02 -27.47
C LEU A 140 -24.11 10.87 -28.03
N GLY A 141 -24.00 9.69 -27.42
CA GLY A 141 -24.65 8.46 -27.89
C GLY A 141 -23.73 7.49 -28.63
N ASN A 142 -22.49 7.87 -28.95
CA ASN A 142 -21.47 6.91 -29.39
C ASN A 142 -21.01 6.01 -28.24
N PRO A 143 -20.47 4.82 -28.53
CA PRO A 143 -19.77 4.02 -27.53
C PRO A 143 -18.66 4.84 -26.87
N PRO A 144 -18.45 4.70 -25.55
CA PRO A 144 -17.44 5.48 -24.85
C PRO A 144 -16.04 5.21 -25.42
N PRO A 145 -15.15 6.22 -25.44
CA PRO A 145 -13.76 6.01 -25.84
C PRO A 145 -13.08 4.97 -24.93
N PRO A 146 -11.93 4.40 -25.36
CA PRO A 146 -11.12 3.57 -24.49
C PRO A 146 -10.86 4.24 -23.14
N LYS A 147 -10.92 3.47 -22.04
CA LYS A 147 -10.66 4.00 -20.71
C LYS A 147 -9.21 4.50 -20.61
N PHE A 148 -9.03 5.71 -20.13
CA PHE A 148 -7.72 6.30 -19.87
C PHE A 148 -7.71 7.01 -18.51
N LEU A 149 -6.50 7.28 -18.00
CA LEU A 149 -6.26 8.03 -16.78
C LEU A 149 -5.24 9.13 -17.08
N ILE A 150 -5.52 10.34 -16.62
CA ILE A 150 -4.61 11.49 -16.75
C ILE A 150 -4.30 11.97 -15.34
N PHE A 151 -3.01 12.11 -15.02
CA PHE A 151 -2.56 12.66 -13.75
C PHE A 151 -2.23 14.14 -13.93
N PHE A 152 -2.73 14.96 -13.02
CA PHE A 152 -2.40 16.39 -12.90
C PHE A 152 -1.78 16.66 -11.53
N ASN A 153 -0.97 17.70 -11.45
CA ASN A 153 -0.27 18.07 -10.21
C ASN A 153 -1.19 18.79 -9.22
N ASN A 154 -2.35 19.29 -9.64
CA ASN A 154 -3.31 19.95 -8.78
C ASN A 154 -4.75 19.70 -9.22
N ILE A 155 -5.68 19.98 -8.30
CA ILE A 155 -7.12 19.76 -8.47
C ILE A 155 -7.72 20.73 -9.50
N ALA A 156 -7.24 21.97 -9.55
CA ALA A 156 -7.81 22.98 -10.46
C ALA A 156 -7.57 22.61 -11.93
N ASP A 157 -6.37 22.13 -12.27
CA ASP A 157 -6.02 21.68 -13.62
C ASP A 157 -6.75 20.39 -13.99
N SER A 158 -6.93 19.45 -13.05
CA SER A 158 -7.68 18.22 -13.34
C SER A 158 -9.15 18.50 -13.65
N ILE A 159 -9.77 19.43 -12.93
CA ILE A 159 -11.14 19.89 -13.22
C ILE A 159 -11.19 20.61 -14.57
N SER A 160 -10.26 21.53 -14.82
CA SER A 160 -10.23 22.32 -16.06
C SER A 160 -10.01 21.44 -17.29
N ALA A 161 -9.11 20.44 -17.19
CA ALA A 161 -8.90 19.47 -18.25
C ALA A 161 -10.10 18.54 -18.46
N ALA A 162 -10.77 18.11 -17.39
CA ALA A 162 -12.00 17.31 -17.49
C ALA A 162 -13.11 18.09 -18.21
N CYS A 163 -13.23 19.40 -17.96
CA CYS A 163 -14.14 20.28 -18.68
C CYS A 163 -13.75 20.45 -20.16
N PHE A 164 -12.45 20.51 -20.48
CA PHE A 164 -11.96 20.61 -21.86
C PHE A 164 -12.22 19.34 -22.68
N ILE A 165 -12.08 18.16 -22.05
CA ILE A 165 -12.16 16.85 -22.71
C ILE A 165 -13.62 16.37 -22.90
N ARG A 166 -14.58 16.99 -22.20
CA ARG A 166 -15.99 16.64 -22.23
C ARG A 166 -16.71 17.10 -23.50
#